data_AF-A0A4Y4C459-F1
#
_entry.id   AF-A0A4Y4C459-F1
#
_cell.length_a   1.000
_cell.length_b   1.000
_cell.length_c   1.000
_cell.angle_alpha   90.00
_cell.angle_beta   90.00
_cell.angle_gamma   90.00
#
_symmetry.space_group_name_H-M   'P 1'
#
loop_
_entity.id
_entity.type
_entity.pdbx_description
1 polymer ?
#
loop_
_entity_poly.entity_id
_entity_poly.type
_entity_poly.pdbx_seq_one_letter_code
_entity_poly.pdbx_strand_id
1 'polypeptide(L)'
;MGNFSLAELHNDITRTREEIVGQANRLKADRSDYSPEGLKKAYSQRVDALGYPQQIAAYRRQVGEWEAGARAATADARAGFFPVAGDATEKLAAEMAVSRILARPGIQDQAQRMAAVQREFNAMPASPERTLFAQECAARWSETSPELFEGLVSEQHPEYVELKRRGEQVGALADSARRQVDALDRLASSPDAEAPGATELVDLSALPAAQAAYPVEVRY
;
A
#
# COMPACT_ATOMS: atom_id res chain seq x y z
N MET A 1 -11.64 12.64 -11.22
CA MET A 1 -10.67 11.85 -10.41
C MET A 1 -9.45 11.62 -11.28
N GLY A 2 -8.27 12.07 -10.84
CA GLY A 2 -7.02 11.67 -11.48
C GLY A 2 -6.57 10.35 -10.88
N ASN A 3 -6.22 9.39 -11.72
CA ASN A 3 -5.46 8.22 -11.27
C ASN A 3 -3.99 8.55 -11.49
N PHE A 4 -3.12 8.25 -10.53
CA PHE A 4 -1.68 8.30 -10.75
C PHE A 4 -1.02 7.06 -10.16
N SER A 5 0.12 6.71 -10.74
CA SER A 5 0.98 5.60 -10.32
C SER A 5 2.16 6.11 -9.49
N LEU A 6 2.69 5.28 -8.61
CA LEU A 6 3.89 5.63 -7.84
C LEU A 6 5.11 5.79 -8.76
N ALA A 7 5.11 5.12 -9.92
CA ALA A 7 6.12 5.30 -10.97
C ALA A 7 6.11 6.72 -11.57
N GLU A 8 4.93 7.28 -11.86
CA GLU A 8 4.81 8.68 -12.33
C GLU A 8 5.28 9.66 -11.25
N LEU A 9 4.86 9.43 -10.00
CA LEU A 9 5.28 10.25 -8.87
C LEU A 9 6.81 10.18 -8.65
N HIS A 10 7.41 9.02 -8.82
CA HIS A 10 8.87 8.85 -8.77
C HIS A 10 9.60 9.65 -9.84
N ASN A 11 9.08 9.67 -11.07
CA ASN A 11 9.66 10.46 -12.16
C ASN A 11 9.60 11.96 -11.87
N ASP A 12 8.49 12.42 -11.31
CA ASP A 12 8.32 13.81 -10.87
C ASP A 12 9.29 14.16 -9.73
N ILE A 13 9.39 13.32 -8.70
CA ILE A 13 10.33 13.47 -7.59
C ILE A 13 11.78 13.52 -8.09
N THR A 14 12.16 12.64 -9.01
CA THR A 14 13.51 12.58 -9.59
C THR A 14 13.84 13.86 -10.35
N ARG A 15 12.90 14.37 -11.15
CA ARG A 15 13.08 15.65 -11.86
C ARG A 15 13.26 16.82 -10.89
N THR A 16 12.40 16.93 -9.88
CA THR A 16 12.53 17.98 -8.85
C THR A 16 13.83 17.88 -8.08
N ARG A 17 14.33 16.67 -7.81
CA ARG A 17 15.65 16.47 -7.20
C ARG A 17 16.75 17.09 -8.04
N GLU A 18 16.77 16.80 -9.34
CA GLU A 18 17.77 17.33 -10.27
C GLU A 18 17.69 18.85 -10.36
N GLU A 19 16.48 19.42 -10.36
CA GLU A 19 16.26 20.86 -10.34
C GLU A 19 16.78 21.52 -9.07
N ILE A 20 16.48 20.98 -7.88
CA ILE A 20 16.95 21.48 -6.58
C ILE A 20 18.48 21.43 -6.52
N VAL A 21 19.09 20.29 -6.85
CA VAL A 21 20.55 20.13 -6.91
C VAL A 21 21.17 21.11 -7.90
N GLY A 22 20.52 21.32 -9.05
CA GLY A 22 20.93 22.31 -10.04
C GLY A 22 20.93 23.74 -9.49
N GLN A 23 19.93 24.13 -8.69
CA GLN A 23 19.92 25.44 -8.03
C GLN A 23 21.07 25.57 -7.02
N ALA A 24 21.30 24.54 -6.20
CA ALA A 24 22.37 24.55 -5.21
C ALA A 24 23.74 24.70 -5.88
N ASN A 25 24.00 23.94 -6.96
CA ASN A 25 25.27 23.99 -7.69
C ASN A 25 25.51 25.34 -8.37
N ARG A 26 24.47 25.95 -8.97
CA ARG A 26 24.59 27.30 -9.54
C ARG A 26 24.96 28.32 -8.48
N LEU A 27 24.29 28.29 -7.33
CA LEU A 27 24.59 29.21 -6.24
C LEU A 27 26.00 29.01 -5.67
N LYS A 28 26.47 27.76 -5.60
CA LYS A 28 27.83 27.43 -5.17
C LYS A 28 28.91 27.87 -6.16
N ALA A 29 28.61 27.93 -7.46
CA ALA A 29 29.54 28.46 -8.45
C ALA A 29 29.82 29.96 -8.20
N ASP A 30 28.80 30.69 -7.75
CA ASP A 30 28.88 32.13 -7.43
C ASP A 30 29.28 32.38 -5.95
N ARG A 31 29.83 31.37 -5.25
CA ARG A 31 30.09 31.43 -3.80
C ARG A 31 31.05 32.56 -3.38
N SER A 32 31.91 33.05 -4.27
CA SER A 32 32.78 34.21 -4.00
C SER A 32 32.00 35.47 -3.63
N ASP A 33 30.75 35.55 -4.06
CA ASP A 33 29.91 36.75 -3.95
C ASP A 33 29.08 36.73 -2.65
N TYR A 34 29.15 35.65 -1.86
CA TYR A 34 28.33 35.43 -0.68
C TYR A 34 29.18 35.05 0.54
N SER A 35 28.79 35.55 1.71
CA SER A 35 29.18 34.91 2.97
C SER A 35 28.48 33.54 3.10
N PRO A 36 28.98 32.61 3.94
CA PRO A 36 28.33 31.33 4.17
C PRO A 36 26.84 31.45 4.56
N GLU A 37 26.50 32.41 5.43
CA GLU A 37 25.12 32.70 5.84
C GLU A 37 24.31 33.35 4.71
N GLY A 38 24.95 34.23 3.93
CA GLY A 38 24.36 34.88 2.76
C GLY A 38 23.97 33.87 1.69
N LEU A 39 24.81 32.85 1.46
CA LEU A 39 24.56 31.77 0.51
C LEU A 39 23.34 30.94 0.93
N LYS A 40 23.26 30.56 2.22
CA LYS A 40 22.10 29.81 2.75
C LYS A 40 20.81 30.59 2.61
N LYS A 41 20.83 31.90 2.92
CA LYS A 41 19.66 32.77 2.78
C LYS A 41 19.23 32.91 1.32
N ALA A 42 20.16 33.16 0.41
CA ALA A 42 19.89 33.27 -1.02
C ALA A 42 19.34 31.96 -1.59
N TYR A 43 19.85 30.81 -1.14
CA TYR A 43 19.33 29.50 -1.50
C TYR A 43 17.89 29.30 -1.04
N SER A 44 17.59 29.52 0.24
CA SER A 44 16.24 29.37 0.80
C SER A 44 15.24 30.28 0.08
N GLN A 45 15.59 31.55 -0.17
CA GLN A 45 14.71 32.46 -0.93
C GLN A 45 14.44 31.96 -2.35
N ARG A 46 15.42 31.34 -2.99
CA ARG A 46 15.28 30.80 -4.34
C ARG A 46 14.43 29.53 -4.36
N VAL A 47 14.62 28.65 -3.38
CA VAL A 47 13.80 27.45 -3.16
C VAL A 47 12.34 27.83 -2.94
N ASP A 48 12.08 28.83 -2.10
CA ASP A 48 10.74 29.34 -1.83
C ASP A 48 10.11 30.00 -3.07
N ALA A 49 10.87 30.80 -3.80
CA ALA A 49 10.40 31.47 -5.02
C ALA A 49 10.02 30.49 -6.14
N LEU A 50 10.67 29.31 -6.17
CA LEU A 50 10.37 28.24 -7.12
C LEU A 50 9.24 27.32 -6.64
N GLY A 51 8.75 27.48 -5.41
CA GLY A 51 7.62 26.73 -4.87
C GLY A 51 7.93 25.30 -4.48
N TYR A 52 9.21 24.94 -4.30
CA TYR A 52 9.58 23.57 -3.93
C TYR A 52 8.97 23.10 -2.60
N PRO A 53 8.84 23.91 -1.54
CA PRO A 53 8.20 23.46 -0.30
C PRO A 53 6.76 22.99 -0.51
N GLN A 54 5.98 23.72 -1.33
CA GLN A 54 4.60 23.35 -1.65
C GLN A 54 4.55 22.08 -2.51
N GLN A 55 5.48 21.95 -3.46
CA GLN A 55 5.59 20.77 -4.32
C GLN A 55 5.98 19.51 -3.53
N ILE A 56 6.95 19.61 -2.61
CA ILE A 56 7.35 18.52 -1.70
C ILE A 56 6.19 18.10 -0.80
N ALA A 57 5.45 19.07 -0.24
CA ALA A 57 4.24 18.78 0.54
C ALA A 57 3.16 18.06 -0.31
N ALA A 58 3.00 18.46 -1.58
CA ALA A 58 2.10 17.78 -2.50
C ALA A 58 2.54 16.33 -2.77
N TYR A 59 3.84 16.07 -2.97
CA TYR A 59 4.36 14.71 -3.13
C TYR A 59 4.11 13.85 -1.89
N ARG A 60 4.32 14.36 -0.67
CA ARG A 60 4.01 13.63 0.57
C ARG A 60 2.55 13.18 0.63
N ARG A 61 1.64 14.10 0.31
CA ARG A 61 0.20 13.80 0.26
C ARG A 61 -0.11 12.75 -0.81
N GLN A 62 0.43 12.90 -2.01
CA GLN A 62 0.24 11.95 -3.10
C GLN A 62 0.73 10.54 -2.69
N VAL A 63 1.94 10.38 -2.12
CA VAL A 63 2.38 9.07 -1.64
C VAL A 63 1.36 8.43 -0.67
N GLY A 64 0.80 9.23 0.24
CA GLY A 64 -0.25 8.77 1.17
C GLY A 64 -1.56 8.37 0.48
N GLU A 65 -2.01 9.16 -0.50
CA GLU A 65 -3.20 8.87 -1.29
C GLU A 65 -3.05 7.60 -2.13
N TRP A 66 -1.87 7.40 -2.75
CA TRP A 66 -1.56 6.18 -3.48
C TRP A 66 -1.56 4.96 -2.57
N GLU A 67 -0.91 5.04 -1.40
CA GLU A 67 -0.89 3.94 -0.43
C GLU A 67 -2.30 3.58 0.05
N ALA A 68 -3.13 4.59 0.36
CA ALA A 68 -4.51 4.39 0.78
C ALA A 68 -5.35 3.75 -0.33
N GLY A 69 -5.25 4.25 -1.56
CA GLY A 69 -5.95 3.69 -2.72
C GLY A 69 -5.52 2.25 -3.02
N ALA A 70 -4.23 1.95 -2.89
CA ALA A 70 -3.71 0.61 -3.09
C ALA A 70 -4.20 -0.37 -2.01
N ARG A 71 -4.21 0.05 -0.74
CA ARG A 71 -4.77 -0.76 0.37
C ARG A 71 -6.27 -1.00 0.20
N ALA A 72 -7.03 0.03 -0.20
CA ALA A 72 -8.46 -0.10 -0.48
C ALA A 72 -8.70 -1.11 -1.62
N ALA A 73 -7.96 -1.00 -2.72
CA ALA A 73 -8.07 -1.96 -3.83
C ALA A 73 -7.74 -3.40 -3.42
N THR A 74 -6.72 -3.61 -2.58
CA THR A 74 -6.42 -4.94 -2.02
C THR A 74 -7.54 -5.44 -1.11
N ALA A 75 -8.10 -4.57 -0.26
CA ALA A 75 -9.20 -4.92 0.64
C ALA A 75 -10.47 -5.28 -0.13
N ASP A 76 -10.84 -4.49 -1.15
CA ASP A 76 -11.99 -4.73 -2.01
C ASP A 76 -11.84 -6.04 -2.79
N ALA A 77 -10.65 -6.29 -3.32
CA ALA A 77 -10.38 -7.53 -4.03
C ALA A 77 -10.44 -8.75 -3.09
N ARG A 78 -9.94 -8.62 -1.85
CA ARG A 78 -10.09 -9.65 -0.82
C ARG A 78 -11.55 -9.87 -0.43
N ALA A 79 -12.35 -8.81 -0.33
CA ALA A 79 -13.79 -8.91 -0.07
C ALA A 79 -14.54 -9.68 -1.17
N GLY A 80 -14.02 -9.71 -2.41
CA GLY A 80 -14.53 -10.57 -3.47
C GLY A 80 -14.40 -12.07 -3.17
N PHE A 81 -13.38 -12.50 -2.42
CA PHE A 81 -13.17 -13.89 -2.02
C PHE A 81 -13.80 -14.22 -0.65
N PHE A 82 -13.84 -13.22 0.23
CA PHE A 82 -14.40 -13.30 1.57
C PHE A 82 -15.50 -12.25 1.77
N PRO A 83 -16.63 -12.34 1.06
CA PRO A 83 -17.70 -11.36 1.19
C PRO A 83 -18.35 -11.47 2.57
N VAL A 84 -18.79 -10.33 3.09
CA VAL A 84 -19.51 -10.24 4.36
C VAL A 84 -20.96 -9.90 4.06
N ALA A 85 -21.89 -10.39 4.89
CA ALA A 85 -23.31 -10.09 4.74
C ALA A 85 -23.58 -8.57 4.71
N GLY A 86 -24.35 -8.12 3.74
CA GLY A 86 -24.73 -6.72 3.53
C GLY A 86 -25.87 -6.27 4.43
N ASP A 87 -26.68 -7.19 4.97
CA ASP A 87 -27.77 -6.89 5.89
C ASP A 87 -27.97 -7.97 6.97
N ALA A 88 -28.86 -7.68 7.94
CA ALA A 88 -29.14 -8.55 9.07
C ALA A 88 -29.84 -9.87 8.69
N THR A 89 -30.61 -9.87 7.60
CA THR A 89 -31.33 -11.07 7.13
C THR A 89 -30.35 -12.04 6.48
N GLU A 90 -29.48 -11.54 5.61
CA GLU A 90 -28.41 -12.30 4.99
C GLU A 90 -27.44 -12.84 6.05
N LYS A 91 -27.09 -12.01 7.05
CA LYS A 91 -26.27 -12.44 8.18
C LYS A 91 -26.90 -13.59 8.96
N LEU A 92 -28.19 -13.50 9.30
CA LEU A 92 -28.90 -14.56 10.01
C LEU A 92 -28.96 -15.85 9.18
N ALA A 93 -29.23 -15.73 7.88
CA ALA A 93 -29.24 -16.88 6.97
C ALA A 93 -27.87 -17.57 6.95
N ALA A 94 -26.78 -16.79 6.88
CA ALA A 94 -25.43 -17.30 6.92
C ALA A 94 -25.10 -17.99 8.26
N GLU A 95 -25.45 -17.38 9.39
CA GLU A 95 -25.28 -17.96 10.72
C GLU A 95 -26.00 -19.31 10.87
N MET A 96 -27.24 -19.41 10.36
CA MET A 96 -28.00 -20.65 10.38
C MET A 96 -27.37 -21.73 9.49
N ALA A 97 -26.90 -21.37 8.30
CA ALA A 97 -26.23 -22.29 7.40
C ALA A 97 -24.92 -22.83 8.01
N VAL A 98 -24.08 -21.93 8.52
CA VAL A 98 -22.81 -22.26 9.20
C VAL A 98 -23.05 -23.14 10.41
N SER A 99 -24.05 -22.85 11.24
CA SER A 99 -24.41 -23.68 12.40
C SER A 99 -24.74 -25.12 12.01
N ARG A 100 -25.48 -25.33 10.92
CA ARG A 100 -25.79 -26.68 10.41
C ARG A 100 -24.55 -27.41 9.91
N ILE A 101 -23.61 -26.71 9.28
CA ILE A 101 -22.36 -27.28 8.79
C ILE A 101 -21.49 -27.70 9.97
N LEU A 102 -21.28 -26.81 10.94
CA LEU A 102 -20.45 -27.08 12.11
C LEU A 102 -21.00 -28.23 12.96
N ALA A 103 -22.31 -28.47 12.97
CA ALA A 103 -22.93 -29.60 13.66
C ALA A 103 -22.68 -30.98 13.00
N ARG A 104 -22.07 -31.04 11.80
CA ARG A 104 -21.83 -32.32 11.11
C ARG A 104 -20.81 -33.19 11.85
N PRO A 105 -21.02 -34.53 11.95
CA PRO A 105 -20.14 -35.42 12.70
C PRO A 105 -18.66 -35.33 12.32
N GLY A 106 -18.35 -35.24 11.03
CA GLY A 106 -16.98 -35.15 10.54
C GLY A 106 -16.24 -33.85 10.90
N ILE A 107 -16.96 -32.78 11.26
CA ILE A 107 -16.35 -31.52 11.76
C ILE A 107 -16.12 -31.61 13.27
N GLN A 108 -17.02 -32.28 13.99
CA GLN A 108 -16.91 -32.43 15.44
C GLN A 108 -15.79 -33.40 15.84
N ASP A 109 -15.57 -34.45 15.05
CA ASP A 109 -14.49 -35.42 15.25
C ASP A 109 -13.10 -34.80 14.97
N GLN A 110 -12.28 -34.65 16.00
CA GLN A 110 -10.94 -34.09 15.91
C GLN A 110 -10.05 -34.79 14.88
N ALA A 111 -10.19 -36.11 14.70
CA ALA A 111 -9.37 -36.87 13.76
C ALA A 111 -9.70 -36.56 12.29
N GLN A 112 -10.94 -36.15 12.01
CA GLN A 112 -11.44 -35.90 10.65
C GLN A 112 -11.67 -34.41 10.35
N ARG A 113 -11.70 -33.58 11.39
CA ARG A 113 -12.09 -32.16 11.34
C ARG A 113 -11.38 -31.39 10.26
N MET A 114 -10.05 -31.47 10.19
CA MET A 114 -9.27 -30.67 9.23
C MET A 114 -9.66 -30.99 7.78
N ALA A 115 -9.74 -32.27 7.45
CA ALA A 115 -10.16 -32.72 6.12
C ALA A 115 -11.61 -32.33 5.81
N ALA A 116 -12.50 -32.43 6.80
CA ALA A 116 -13.88 -32.01 6.65
C ALA A 116 -14.00 -30.48 6.44
N VAL A 117 -13.30 -29.67 7.23
CA VAL A 117 -13.28 -28.20 7.13
C VAL A 117 -12.77 -27.76 5.76
N GLN A 118 -11.65 -28.30 5.30
CA GLN A 118 -11.10 -27.98 3.96
C GLN A 118 -12.10 -28.35 2.85
N ARG A 119 -12.71 -29.54 2.94
CA ARG A 119 -13.70 -30.00 1.95
C ARG A 119 -14.93 -29.11 1.91
N GLU A 120 -15.49 -28.76 3.07
CA GLU A 120 -16.67 -27.88 3.14
C GLU A 120 -16.32 -26.47 2.64
N PHE A 121 -15.18 -25.90 3.06
CA PHE A 121 -14.76 -24.57 2.61
C PHE A 121 -14.56 -24.50 1.09
N ASN A 122 -13.92 -25.52 0.50
CA ASN A 122 -13.69 -25.59 -0.95
C ASN A 122 -14.97 -25.87 -1.75
N ALA A 123 -16.00 -26.44 -1.13
CA ALA A 123 -17.29 -26.65 -1.76
C ALA A 123 -18.18 -25.39 -1.76
N MET A 124 -17.87 -24.40 -0.91
CA MET A 124 -18.65 -23.17 -0.83
C MET A 124 -18.14 -22.13 -1.85
N PRO A 125 -19.02 -21.49 -2.63
CA PRO A 125 -18.64 -20.32 -3.41
C PRO A 125 -18.30 -19.14 -2.49
N ALA A 126 -17.65 -18.11 -3.03
CA ALA A 126 -17.46 -16.84 -2.32
C ALA A 126 -18.83 -16.30 -1.88
N SER A 127 -19.08 -16.31 -0.57
CA SER A 127 -20.38 -16.04 0.04
C SER A 127 -20.21 -15.66 1.52
N PRO A 128 -21.15 -14.90 2.12
CA PRO A 128 -21.14 -14.62 3.55
C PRO A 128 -21.06 -15.89 4.42
N GLU A 129 -21.70 -16.97 3.99
CA GLU A 129 -21.62 -18.30 4.60
C GLU A 129 -20.18 -18.81 4.66
N ARG A 130 -19.47 -18.77 3.53
CA ARG A 130 -18.07 -19.23 3.45
C ARG A 130 -17.16 -18.42 4.35
N THR A 131 -17.32 -17.10 4.34
CA THR A 131 -16.55 -16.18 5.18
C THR A 131 -16.80 -16.43 6.67
N LEU A 132 -18.08 -16.53 7.06
CA LEU A 132 -18.46 -16.79 8.44
C LEU A 132 -18.02 -18.18 8.88
N PHE A 133 -18.10 -19.19 8.01
CA PHE A 133 -17.59 -20.54 8.28
C PHE A 133 -16.10 -20.51 8.59
N ALA A 134 -15.29 -19.81 7.80
CA ALA A 134 -13.85 -19.67 8.05
C ALA A 134 -13.55 -18.97 9.39
N GLN A 135 -14.29 -17.89 9.69
CA GLN A 135 -14.15 -17.15 10.95
C GLN A 135 -14.52 -18.01 12.16
N GLU A 136 -15.64 -18.72 12.11
CA GLU A 136 -16.09 -19.62 13.18
C GLU A 136 -15.12 -20.79 13.39
N CYS A 137 -14.59 -21.38 12.32
CA CYS A 137 -13.58 -22.43 12.43
C CYS A 137 -12.34 -21.90 13.16
N ALA A 138 -11.75 -20.81 12.66
CA ALA A 138 -10.55 -20.20 13.22
C ALA A 138 -10.73 -19.76 14.68
N ALA A 139 -11.93 -19.35 15.08
CA ALA A 139 -12.25 -18.98 16.46
C ALA A 139 -12.40 -20.20 17.38
N ARG A 140 -12.88 -21.34 16.87
CA ARG A 140 -13.21 -22.54 17.67
C ARG A 140 -12.05 -23.50 17.84
N TRP A 141 -11.17 -23.61 16.86
CA TRP A 141 -10.13 -24.65 16.83
C TRP A 141 -8.75 -24.09 16.54
N SER A 142 -7.79 -24.43 17.40
CA SER A 142 -6.39 -23.96 17.31
C SER A 142 -5.66 -24.40 16.05
N GLU A 143 -6.05 -25.55 15.47
CA GLU A 143 -5.46 -26.08 14.25
C GLU A 143 -5.97 -25.40 12.98
N THR A 144 -7.06 -24.64 13.06
CA THR A 144 -7.55 -23.80 11.97
C THR A 144 -7.20 -22.34 12.24
N SER A 145 -6.73 -21.63 11.22
CA SER A 145 -6.38 -20.22 11.34
C SER A 145 -6.88 -19.44 10.13
N PRO A 146 -6.96 -18.10 10.20
CA PRO A 146 -7.27 -17.29 9.03
C PRO A 146 -6.32 -17.59 7.85
N GLU A 147 -5.03 -17.84 8.13
CA GLU A 147 -4.01 -18.14 7.13
C GLU A 147 -4.25 -19.47 6.40
N LEU A 148 -4.88 -20.46 7.05
CA LEU A 148 -5.28 -21.71 6.41
C LEU A 148 -6.28 -21.43 5.27
N PHE A 149 -7.34 -20.67 5.56
CA PHE A 149 -8.39 -20.37 4.58
C PHE A 149 -7.87 -19.48 3.45
N GLU A 150 -7.02 -18.52 3.79
CA GLU A 150 -6.26 -17.70 2.84
C GLU A 150 -5.39 -18.56 1.91
N GLY A 151 -4.73 -19.60 2.45
CA GLY A 151 -3.97 -20.59 1.68
C GLY A 151 -4.84 -21.38 0.72
N LEU A 152 -5.99 -21.88 1.18
CA LEU A 152 -6.95 -22.62 0.33
C LEU A 152 -7.48 -21.76 -0.83
N VAL A 153 -7.75 -20.48 -0.59
CA VAL A 153 -8.12 -19.53 -1.67
C VAL A 153 -6.95 -19.34 -2.63
N SER A 154 -5.74 -19.13 -2.10
CA SER A 154 -4.53 -18.93 -2.90
C SER A 154 -4.20 -20.11 -3.83
N GLU A 155 -4.47 -21.35 -3.40
CA GLU A 155 -4.28 -22.55 -4.22
C GLU A 155 -5.22 -22.61 -5.43
N GLN A 156 -6.41 -22.03 -5.32
CA GLN A 156 -7.46 -22.09 -6.33
C GLN A 156 -7.51 -20.84 -7.22
N HIS A 157 -7.00 -19.72 -6.72
CA HIS A 157 -7.15 -18.40 -7.31
C HIS A 157 -5.79 -17.70 -7.45
N PRO A 158 -5.05 -17.93 -8.56
CA PRO A 158 -3.77 -17.25 -8.84
C PRO A 158 -3.89 -15.72 -8.80
N GLU A 159 -5.03 -15.16 -9.18
CA GLU A 159 -5.34 -13.74 -9.07
C GLU A 159 -5.31 -13.24 -7.62
N TYR A 160 -5.72 -14.07 -6.66
CA TYR A 160 -5.68 -13.74 -5.23
C TYR A 160 -4.26 -13.64 -4.70
N VAL A 161 -3.38 -14.54 -5.16
CA VAL A 161 -1.95 -14.53 -4.82
C VAL A 161 -1.29 -13.24 -5.28
N GLU A 162 -1.57 -12.82 -6.52
CA GLU A 162 -1.05 -11.57 -7.06
C GLU A 162 -1.57 -10.34 -6.31
N LEU A 163 -2.84 -10.35 -5.89
CA LEU A 163 -3.44 -9.28 -5.07
C LEU A 163 -2.78 -9.18 -3.70
N LYS A 164 -2.58 -10.31 -3.01
CA LYS A 164 -1.92 -10.37 -1.72
C LYS A 164 -0.47 -9.89 -1.83
N ARG A 165 0.27 -10.38 -2.83
CA ARG A 165 1.64 -9.96 -3.13
C ARG A 165 1.74 -8.46 -3.37
N ARG A 166 0.78 -7.87 -4.11
CA ARG A 166 0.71 -6.41 -4.30
C ARG A 166 0.47 -5.69 -2.98
N GLY A 167 -0.51 -6.13 -2.19
CA GLY A 167 -0.82 -5.55 -0.87
C GLY A 167 0.37 -5.54 0.09
N GLU A 168 1.15 -6.62 0.12
CA GLU A 168 2.39 -6.73 0.90
C GLU A 168 3.47 -5.75 0.42
N GLN A 169 3.54 -5.50 -0.90
CA GLN A 169 4.51 -4.59 -1.51
C GLN A 169 4.15 -3.11 -1.34
N VAL A 170 2.87 -2.76 -1.19
CA VAL A 170 2.39 -1.37 -1.09
C VAL A 170 3.10 -0.59 0.00
N GLY A 171 3.23 -1.16 1.21
CA GLY A 171 3.87 -0.47 2.33
C GLY A 171 5.34 -0.16 2.04
N ALA A 172 6.09 -1.13 1.53
CA ALA A 172 7.51 -0.96 1.21
C ALA A 172 7.74 0.07 0.09
N LEU A 173 6.87 0.06 -0.93
CA LEU A 173 6.92 1.03 -2.03
C LEU A 173 6.60 2.45 -1.55
N ALA A 174 5.54 2.61 -0.77
CA ALA A 174 5.16 3.90 -0.18
C ALA A 174 6.26 4.44 0.73
N ASP A 175 6.87 3.60 1.56
CA ASP A 175 7.98 4.00 2.43
C ASP A 175 9.23 4.41 1.64
N SER A 176 9.53 3.71 0.54
CA SER A 176 10.62 4.13 -0.34
C SER A 176 10.34 5.50 -0.96
N ALA A 177 9.12 5.73 -1.47
CA ALA A 177 8.74 7.04 -2.02
C ALA A 177 8.78 8.15 -0.96
N ARG A 178 8.31 7.91 0.27
CA ARG A 178 8.42 8.86 1.38
C ARG A 178 9.86 9.29 1.63
N ARG A 179 10.79 8.33 1.68
CA ARG A 179 12.22 8.61 1.85
C ARG A 179 12.78 9.48 0.73
N GLN A 180 12.34 9.27 -0.51
CA GLN A 180 12.75 10.13 -1.64
C GLN A 180 12.22 11.56 -1.47
N VAL A 181 10.99 11.72 -1.00
CA VAL A 181 10.41 13.03 -0.70
C VAL A 181 11.12 13.71 0.48
N ASP A 182 11.48 12.96 1.53
CA ASP A 182 12.26 13.49 2.65
C ASP A 182 13.69 13.88 2.23
N ALA A 183 14.28 13.17 1.27
CA ALA A 183 15.54 13.58 0.66
C ALA A 183 15.40 14.90 -0.12
N LEU A 184 14.30 15.12 -0.85
CA LEU A 184 14.02 16.43 -1.47
C LEU A 184 13.94 17.55 -0.43
N ASP A 185 13.27 17.30 0.70
CA ASP A 185 13.11 18.29 1.77
C ASP A 185 14.45 18.66 2.42
N ARG A 186 15.32 17.67 2.64
CA ARG A 186 16.69 17.90 3.10
C ARG A 186 17.50 18.73 2.09
N LEU A 187 17.42 18.39 0.80
CA LEU A 187 18.10 19.12 -0.28
C LEU A 187 17.55 20.56 -0.41
N ALA A 188 16.25 20.76 -0.26
CA ALA A 188 15.62 22.09 -0.30
C ALA A 188 16.00 22.95 0.91
N SER A 189 16.27 22.34 2.06
CA SER A 189 16.58 23.05 3.31
C SER A 189 18.01 23.62 3.35
N SER A 190 18.94 23.07 2.58
CA SER A 190 20.34 23.53 2.60
C SER A 190 21.05 23.27 1.27
N PRO A 191 21.84 24.23 0.75
CA PRO A 191 22.64 23.98 -0.44
C PRO A 191 23.74 22.94 -0.18
N ASP A 192 24.14 22.77 1.09
CA ASP A 192 25.19 21.83 1.53
C ASP A 192 24.61 20.52 2.11
N ALA A 193 23.34 20.23 1.84
CA ALA A 193 22.74 18.97 2.25
C ALA A 193 23.51 17.77 1.67
N GLU A 194 23.62 16.72 2.48
CA GLU A 194 24.24 15.47 2.05
C GLU A 194 23.49 14.85 0.87
N ALA A 195 24.24 14.20 -0.02
CA ALA A 195 23.65 13.49 -1.13
C ALA A 195 22.73 12.36 -0.62
N PRO A 196 21.61 12.08 -1.30
CA PRO A 196 20.73 10.99 -0.92
C PRO A 196 21.46 9.64 -0.92
N GLY A 197 21.16 8.80 0.07
CA GLY A 197 21.71 7.45 0.17
C GLY A 197 21.06 6.48 -0.83
N ALA A 198 21.64 5.28 -0.99
CA ALA A 198 21.17 4.29 -1.95
C ALA A 198 19.68 3.92 -1.82
N THR A 199 19.14 3.90 -0.60
CA THR A 199 17.72 3.60 -0.35
C THR A 199 16.76 4.75 -0.72
N GLU A 200 17.30 5.96 -0.88
CA GLU A 200 16.58 7.16 -1.32
C GLU A 200 16.73 7.40 -2.84
N LEU A 201 17.39 6.47 -3.54
CA LEU A 201 17.63 6.49 -4.98
C LEU A 201 17.05 5.25 -5.68
N VAL A 202 16.26 4.45 -4.97
CA VAL A 202 15.59 3.28 -5.55
C VAL A 202 14.69 3.74 -6.70
N ASP A 203 14.93 3.19 -7.89
CA ASP A 203 14.07 3.44 -9.05
C ASP A 203 12.75 2.70 -8.88
N LEU A 204 11.71 3.43 -8.50
CA LEU A 204 10.37 2.87 -8.35
C LEU A 204 9.68 2.66 -9.70
N SER A 205 10.09 3.38 -10.75
CA SER A 205 9.48 3.25 -12.08
C SER A 205 9.75 1.89 -12.73
N ALA A 206 10.88 1.26 -12.37
CA ALA A 206 11.26 -0.08 -12.79
C ALA A 206 10.47 -1.21 -12.09
N LEU A 207 9.70 -0.90 -11.04
CA LEU A 207 8.98 -1.90 -10.25
C LEU A 207 7.54 -2.08 -10.77
N PRO A 208 7.14 -3.29 -11.22
CA PRO A 208 5.80 -3.52 -11.77
C PRO A 208 4.65 -3.12 -10.83
N ALA A 209 4.82 -3.33 -9.52
CA ALA A 209 3.82 -2.96 -8.53
C ALA A 209 3.63 -1.44 -8.35
N ALA A 210 4.65 -0.63 -8.68
CA ALA A 210 4.57 0.82 -8.63
C ALA A 210 3.87 1.43 -9.85
N GLN A 211 3.66 0.64 -10.93
CA GLN A 211 2.95 1.07 -12.13
C GLN A 211 1.43 1.03 -11.95
N ALA A 212 0.92 0.35 -10.92
CA ALA A 212 -0.50 0.34 -10.63
C ALA A 212 -0.97 1.75 -10.23
N ALA A 213 -1.96 2.25 -10.95
CA ALA A 213 -2.58 3.54 -10.70
C ALA A 213 -3.85 3.35 -9.88
N TYR A 214 -3.96 4.12 -8.79
CA TYR A 214 -5.10 4.06 -7.87
C TYR A 214 -5.85 5.39 -7.87
N PRO A 215 -7.17 5.38 -7.64
CA PRO A 215 -7.96 6.60 -7.58
C PRO A 215 -7.57 7.44 -6.37
N VAL A 216 -7.48 8.74 -6.59
CA VAL A 216 -7.21 9.74 -5.56
C VAL A 216 -8.50 10.48 -5.23
N GLU A 217 -8.87 10.52 -3.95
CA GLU A 217 -9.86 11.48 -3.47
C GLU A 217 -9.24 12.90 -3.50
N VAL A 218 -9.50 13.65 -4.57
CA VAL A 218 -9.17 15.09 -4.60
C VAL A 218 -10.14 15.80 -3.64
N ARG A 219 -9.71 16.03 -2.39
CA ARG A 219 -10.42 16.92 -1.48
C ARG A 219 -9.86 18.33 -1.64
N TYR A 220 -10.67 19.21 -2.24
CA TYR A 220 -10.42 20.66 -2.36
C TYR A 220 -10.64 21.36 -1.02
#